data_AF-D0NH88-F1
#
_entry.id   AF-D0NH88-F1
#
_cell.length_a   1.000
_cell.length_b   1.000
_cell.length_c   1.000
_cell.angle_alpha   90.00
_cell.angle_beta   90.00
_cell.angle_gamma   90.00
#
_symmetry.space_group_name_H-M   'P 1'
#
loop_
_entity.id
_entity.type
_entity.pdbx_description
1 polymer ?
#
loop_
_entity_poly.entity_id
_entity_poly.type
_entity_poly.pdbx_seq_one_letter_code
_entity_poly.pdbx_strand_id
1 'polypeptide(L)'
;MRECGCSADEQEIRAMVGYVCIQRLGFLLPTTRLDDEAYSFSVPGIGKLVSAIRKTRTQILSTLKRTKYKEMHEQQLKKAKLKHSRFRLEFHLADMEGCGLIRRTKVTSGVLVALADR
;
A
#
# COMPACT_ATOMS: atom_id res chain seq x y z
N MET A 1 2.25 55.41 3.90
CA MET A 1 2.35 53.95 4.07
C MET A 1 0.94 53.38 4.05
N ARG A 2 0.56 52.64 3.00
CA ARG A 2 -0.71 51.90 2.95
C ARG A 2 -0.44 50.51 3.48
N GLU A 3 -1.13 50.12 4.54
CA GLU A 3 -1.04 48.78 5.11
C GLU A 3 -1.74 47.77 4.21
N CYS A 4 -1.06 46.63 4.05
CA CYS A 4 -1.42 45.50 3.23
C CYS A 4 -2.54 44.69 3.90
N GLY A 5 -3.79 44.92 3.50
CA GLY A 5 -4.97 44.22 4.03
C GLY A 5 -5.29 42.89 3.34
N CYS A 6 -4.33 42.22 2.69
CA CYS A 6 -4.63 41.10 1.77
C CYS A 6 -4.41 39.69 2.35
N SER A 7 -4.02 39.52 3.61
CA SER A 7 -3.43 38.24 4.04
C SER A 7 -4.37 37.26 4.76
N ALA A 8 -5.39 37.71 5.48
CA ALA A 8 -6.23 36.79 6.27
C ALA A 8 -7.34 36.15 5.41
N ASP A 9 -8.13 36.98 4.73
CA ASP A 9 -9.32 36.53 3.98
C ASP A 9 -8.98 35.65 2.78
N GLU A 10 -7.94 35.98 2.00
CA GLU A 10 -7.49 35.13 0.88
C GLU A 10 -7.00 33.76 1.35
N GLN A 11 -6.43 33.71 2.55
CA GLN A 11 -5.83 32.51 3.12
C GLN A 11 -6.90 31.60 3.71
N GLU A 12 -7.93 32.18 4.34
CA GLU A 12 -9.16 31.46 4.73
C GLU A 12 -9.94 30.94 3.51
N ILE A 13 -10.10 31.75 2.46
CA ILE A 13 -10.77 31.32 1.22
C ILE A 13 -10.00 30.17 0.57
N ARG A 14 -8.66 30.24 0.51
CA ARG A 14 -7.81 29.16 0.00
C ARG A 14 -7.93 27.89 0.83
N ALA A 15 -7.99 28.01 2.16
CA ALA A 15 -8.19 26.87 3.05
C ALA A 15 -9.57 26.24 2.86
N MET A 16 -10.64 27.04 2.77
CA MET A 16 -11.99 26.58 2.49
C MET A 16 -12.10 25.88 1.13
N VAL A 17 -11.57 26.49 0.06
CA VAL A 17 -11.60 25.91 -1.28
C VAL A 17 -10.80 24.61 -1.31
N GLY A 18 -9.62 24.58 -0.67
CA GLY A 18 -8.81 23.38 -0.55
C GLY A 18 -9.56 22.24 0.15
N TYR A 19 -10.22 22.55 1.26
CA TYR A 19 -11.03 21.62 2.05
C TYR A 19 -12.24 21.09 1.28
N VAL A 20 -13.00 21.95 0.59
CA VAL A 20 -14.13 21.54 -0.25
C VAL A 20 -13.66 20.66 -1.41
N CYS A 21 -12.51 20.97 -2.01
CA CYS A 21 -11.94 20.18 -3.10
C CYS A 21 -11.59 18.75 -2.65
N ILE A 22 -10.88 18.58 -1.54
CA ILE A 22 -10.48 17.24 -1.05
C ILE A 22 -11.68 16.40 -0.57
N GLN A 23 -12.75 17.04 -0.08
CA GLN A 23 -14.01 16.36 0.21
C GLN A 23 -14.73 15.90 -1.06
N ARG A 24 -14.89 16.77 -2.06
CA ARG A 24 -15.55 16.42 -3.34
C ARG A 24 -14.80 15.34 -4.10
N LEU A 25 -13.47 15.30 -3.97
CA LEU A 25 -12.63 14.24 -4.52
C LEU A 25 -12.70 12.93 -3.71
N GLY A 26 -13.37 12.92 -2.56
CA GLY A 26 -13.57 11.73 -1.73
C GLY A 26 -12.35 11.34 -0.90
N PHE A 27 -11.46 12.28 -0.58
CA PHE A 27 -10.32 12.04 0.32
C PHE A 27 -10.65 12.33 1.79
N LEU A 28 -11.61 13.20 2.05
CA LEU A 28 -12.15 13.43 3.40
C LEU A 28 -13.64 13.13 3.41
N LEU A 29 -14.05 12.22 4.28
CA LEU A 29 -15.44 11.86 4.51
C LEU A 29 -15.89 12.45 5.85
N PRO A 30 -16.95 13.29 5.90
CA PRO A 30 -17.48 13.77 7.16
C PRO A 30 -17.96 12.59 8.01
N THR A 31 -17.62 12.60 9.29
CA THR A 31 -18.18 11.63 10.24
C THR A 31 -19.57 12.08 10.69
N THR A 32 -20.37 11.13 11.18
CA THR A 32 -21.74 11.41 11.64
C THR A 32 -21.80 11.88 13.10
N ARG A 33 -20.65 12.22 13.72
CA ARG A 33 -20.63 12.70 15.11
C ARG A 33 -21.05 14.16 15.11
N LEU A 34 -22.15 14.46 15.81
CA LEU A 34 -22.71 15.81 15.86
C LEU A 34 -21.90 16.76 16.77
N ASP A 35 -21.02 16.19 17.60
CA ASP A 35 -20.32 16.93 18.66
C ASP A 35 -18.91 17.40 18.26
N ASP A 36 -18.37 16.92 17.13
CA ASP A 36 -17.00 17.24 16.68
C ASP A 36 -16.91 17.36 15.14
N GLU A 37 -16.19 18.36 14.63
CA GLU A 37 -15.75 18.39 13.23
C GLU A 37 -14.66 17.33 12.98
N ALA A 38 -15.09 16.07 12.80
CA ALA A 38 -14.20 14.96 12.51
C ALA A 38 -14.40 14.43 11.09
N TYR A 39 -13.28 14.17 10.41
CA TYR A 39 -13.23 13.59 9.06
C TYR A 39 -12.49 12.26 9.09
N SER A 40 -13.01 11.29 8.35
CA SER A 40 -12.26 10.08 8.02
C SER A 40 -11.46 10.33 6.75
N PHE A 41 -10.16 10.09 6.80
CA PHE A 41 -9.33 10.10 5.60
C PHE A 41 -9.56 8.83 4.77
N SER A 42 -9.91 9.03 3.51
CA SER A 42 -10.08 7.96 2.53
C SER A 42 -9.10 8.13 1.38
N VAL A 43 -8.70 7.01 0.79
CA VAL A 43 -7.91 6.98 -0.44
C VAL A 43 -8.80 6.40 -1.54
N PRO A 44 -9.42 7.24 -2.40
CA PRO A 44 -10.25 6.77 -3.49
C PRO A 44 -9.55 5.70 -4.34
N GLY A 45 -10.25 4.60 -4.61
CA GLY A 45 -9.72 3.51 -5.43
C GLY A 45 -8.69 2.60 -4.75
N ILE A 46 -8.39 2.78 -3.45
CA ILE A 46 -7.44 1.94 -2.68
C ILE A 46 -7.77 0.44 -2.76
N GLY A 47 -9.05 0.08 -2.90
CA GLY A 47 -9.47 -1.32 -3.06
C GLY A 47 -8.83 -2.03 -4.25
N LYS A 48 -8.52 -1.31 -5.35
CA LYS A 48 -7.79 -1.86 -6.49
C LYS A 48 -6.34 -2.21 -6.12
N LEU A 49 -5.69 -1.34 -5.35
CA LEU A 49 -4.33 -1.57 -4.84
C LEU A 49 -4.29 -2.77 -3.89
N VAL A 50 -5.18 -2.80 -2.90
CA VAL A 50 -5.30 -3.91 -1.94
C VAL A 50 -5.54 -5.22 -2.67
N SER A 51 -6.43 -5.23 -3.67
CA SER A 51 -6.70 -6.41 -4.50
C SER A 51 -5.48 -6.86 -5.30
N ALA A 52 -4.73 -5.92 -5.89
CA ALA A 52 -3.51 -6.20 -6.64
C ALA A 52 -2.42 -6.84 -5.78
N ILE A 53 -2.20 -6.30 -4.57
CA ILE A 53 -1.25 -6.85 -3.59
C ILE A 53 -1.70 -8.24 -3.15
N ARG A 54 -2.97 -8.41 -2.76
CA ARG A 54 -3.52 -9.70 -2.32
C ARG A 54 -3.40 -10.78 -3.39
N LYS A 55 -3.77 -10.48 -4.64
CA LYS A 55 -3.66 -11.44 -5.75
C LYS A 55 -2.20 -11.82 -6.04
N THR A 56 -1.28 -10.85 -5.99
CA THR A 56 0.15 -11.11 -6.18
C THR A 56 0.73 -11.98 -5.06
N ARG A 57 0.33 -11.72 -3.81
CA ARG A 57 0.69 -12.57 -2.65
C ARG A 57 0.21 -14.01 -2.85
N THR A 58 -1.04 -14.21 -3.27
CA THR A 58 -1.57 -15.54 -3.60
C THR A 58 -0.79 -16.21 -4.73
N GLN A 59 -0.39 -15.45 -5.76
CA GLN A 59 0.45 -15.95 -6.85
C GLN A 59 1.80 -16.46 -6.32
N ILE A 60 2.50 -15.67 -5.50
CA ILE A 60 3.81 -16.06 -4.90
C ILE A 60 3.66 -17.30 -4.03
N LEU A 61 2.68 -17.32 -3.13
CA LEU A 61 2.40 -18.47 -2.27
C LEU A 61 2.08 -19.74 -3.08
N SER A 62 1.31 -19.61 -4.16
CA SER A 62 0.99 -20.73 -5.05
C SER A 62 2.25 -21.25 -5.77
N THR A 63 3.14 -20.36 -6.22
CA THR A 63 4.43 -20.75 -6.80
C THR A 63 5.26 -21.55 -5.82
N LEU A 64 5.43 -21.06 -4.58
CA LEU A 64 6.18 -21.76 -3.54
C LEU A 64 5.57 -23.13 -3.24
N LYS A 65 4.25 -23.21 -3.03
CA LYS A 65 3.52 -24.46 -2.75
C LYS A 65 3.70 -25.58 -3.79
N ARG A 66 4.02 -25.22 -5.04
CA ARG A 66 4.25 -26.19 -6.14
C ARG A 66 5.67 -26.74 -6.18
N THR A 67 6.60 -26.15 -5.44
CA THR A 67 7.96 -26.68 -5.32
C THR A 67 8.00 -27.83 -4.32
N LYS A 68 8.92 -28.79 -4.52
CA LYS A 68 9.08 -29.99 -3.67
C LYS A 68 9.21 -29.64 -2.18
N TYR A 69 9.99 -28.62 -1.88
CA TYR A 69 10.33 -28.21 -0.51
C TYR A 69 9.57 -26.96 -0.04
N LYS A 70 8.59 -26.48 -0.81
CA LYS A 70 7.83 -25.24 -0.54
C LYS A 70 8.72 -24.01 -0.39
N GLU A 71 9.85 -24.01 -1.10
CA GLU A 71 10.87 -22.99 -1.09
C GLU A 71 11.48 -22.81 -2.48
N MET A 72 12.02 -21.63 -2.74
CA MET A 72 12.63 -21.27 -4.02
C MET A 72 13.67 -20.16 -3.83
N HIS A 73 14.73 -20.14 -4.64
CA HIS A 73 15.67 -19.02 -4.62
C HIS A 73 14.98 -17.72 -5.06
N GLU A 74 15.28 -16.62 -4.39
CA GLU A 74 14.71 -15.31 -4.72
C GLU A 74 14.97 -14.93 -6.18
N GLN A 75 16.16 -15.27 -6.71
CA GLN A 75 16.52 -15.04 -8.12
C GLN A 75 15.63 -15.80 -9.11
N GLN A 76 15.12 -16.98 -8.73
CA GLN A 76 14.16 -17.71 -9.57
C GLN A 76 12.78 -17.07 -9.50
N LEU A 77 12.36 -16.61 -8.32
CA LEU A 77 11.12 -15.83 -8.16
C LEU A 77 11.15 -14.51 -8.94
N LYS A 78 12.30 -13.82 -9.02
CA LYS A 78 12.45 -12.56 -9.81
C LYS A 78 12.15 -12.73 -11.29
N LYS A 79 12.36 -13.94 -11.83
CA LYS A 79 12.03 -14.26 -13.22
C LYS A 79 10.52 -14.44 -13.44
N ALA A 80 9.74 -14.63 -12.38
CA ALA A 80 8.30 -14.77 -12.49
C ALA A 80 7.62 -13.42 -12.74
N LYS A 81 6.81 -13.35 -13.81
CA LYS A 81 6.01 -12.17 -14.11
C LYS A 81 4.88 -12.01 -13.08
N LEU A 82 4.90 -10.92 -12.32
CA LEU A 82 3.81 -10.53 -11.41
C LEU A 82 2.64 -10.02 -12.24
N LYS A 83 1.50 -10.70 -12.20
CA LYS A 83 0.37 -10.42 -13.10
C LYS A 83 -0.54 -9.30 -12.62
N HIS A 84 -0.54 -9.02 -11.31
CA HIS A 84 -1.60 -8.22 -10.69
C HIS A 84 -1.10 -6.93 -10.06
N SER A 85 0.18 -6.85 -9.68
CA SER A 85 0.76 -5.68 -9.01
C SER A 85 1.75 -4.96 -9.92
N ARG A 86 1.81 -3.63 -9.78
CA ARG A 86 2.84 -2.78 -10.40
C ARG A 86 4.10 -2.66 -9.54
N PHE A 87 4.05 -3.10 -8.28
CA PHE A 87 5.22 -3.12 -7.42
C PHE A 87 6.18 -4.24 -7.82
N ARG A 88 7.46 -4.01 -7.56
CA ARG A 88 8.50 -5.01 -7.79
C ARG A 88 8.37 -6.16 -6.79
N LEU A 89 8.96 -7.31 -7.12
CA LEU A 89 8.92 -8.49 -6.26
C LEU A 89 9.46 -8.20 -4.85
N GLU A 90 10.50 -7.38 -4.74
CA GLU A 90 11.15 -7.03 -3.48
C GLU A 90 10.18 -6.41 -2.48
N PHE A 91 9.27 -5.56 -2.95
CA PHE A 91 8.21 -4.98 -2.12
C PHE A 91 7.31 -6.08 -1.55
N HIS A 92 6.87 -7.01 -2.40
CA HIS A 92 5.99 -8.10 -1.98
C HIS A 92 6.69 -9.06 -1.02
N LEU A 93 7.96 -9.37 -1.23
CA LEU A 93 8.70 -10.24 -0.34
C LEU A 93 8.92 -9.60 1.03
N ALA A 94 9.24 -8.31 1.08
CA ALA A 94 9.37 -7.58 2.34
C ALA A 94 8.03 -7.50 3.11
N ASP A 95 6.94 -7.16 2.41
CA ASP A 95 5.58 -7.13 2.97
C ASP A 95 5.15 -8.52 3.49
N MET A 96 5.38 -9.57 2.71
CA MET A 96 4.98 -10.93 3.08
C MET A 96 5.83 -11.49 4.23
N GLU A 97 7.11 -11.15 4.32
CA GLU A 97 7.96 -11.50 5.46
C GLU A 97 7.55 -10.76 6.73
N GLY A 98 7.30 -9.45 6.64
CA GLY A 98 6.79 -8.65 7.77
C GLY A 98 5.42 -9.14 8.27
N CYS A 99 4.61 -9.72 7.39
CA CYS A 99 3.33 -10.36 7.74
C CYS A 99 3.46 -11.83 8.19
N GLY A 100 4.66 -12.41 8.27
CA GLY A 100 4.87 -13.80 8.68
C GLY A 100 4.32 -14.85 7.71
N LEU A 101 4.18 -14.54 6.41
CA LEU A 101 3.67 -15.48 5.41
C LEU A 101 4.77 -16.31 4.74
N ILE A 102 5.99 -15.77 4.74
CA ILE A 102 7.19 -16.37 4.19
C ILE A 102 8.35 -16.11 5.13
N ARG A 103 9.41 -16.90 4.97
CA ARG A 103 10.71 -16.69 5.60
C ARG A 103 11.76 -16.53 4.52
N ARG A 104 12.63 -15.53 4.63
CA ARG A 104 13.82 -15.40 3.77
C ARG A 104 15.06 -15.79 4.55
N THR A 105 15.79 -16.78 4.05
CA THR A 105 17.02 -17.29 4.69
C THR A 105 18.20 -17.06 3.75
N LYS A 106 19.26 -16.44 4.25
CA LYS A 106 20.52 -16.32 3.50
C LYS A 106 21.25 -17.66 3.53
N VAL A 107 21.59 -18.16 2.36
CA VAL A 107 22.34 -19.39 2.12
C VAL A 107 23.56 -19.08 1.26
N THR A 108 24.45 -20.06 1.08
CA THR A 108 25.69 -19.89 0.30
C THR A 108 25.43 -19.47 -1.15
N SER A 109 24.33 -19.96 -1.75
CA SER A 109 23.92 -19.65 -3.13
C SER A 109 22.99 -18.43 -3.26
N GLY A 110 22.76 -17.66 -2.19
CA GLY A 110 21.94 -16.45 -2.22
C GLY A 110 20.84 -16.44 -1.17
N VAL A 111 19.64 -15.96 -1.52
CA VAL A 111 18.49 -15.92 -0.61
C VAL A 111 17.49 -17.00 -1.02
N LEU A 112 17.08 -17.81 -0.05
CA LEU A 112 16.03 -18.80 -0.19
C LEU A 112 14.74 -18.25 0.43
N VAL A 113 13.65 -18.30 -0.32
CA VAL A 113 12.32 -17.89 0.13
C VAL A 113 11.50 -19.14 0.38
N ALA A 114 11.06 -19.35 1.61
CA ALA A 114 10.24 -20.47 2.02
C ALA A 114 8.88 -19.99 2.54
N LEU A 115 7.87 -20.85 2.51
CA LEU A 115 6.65 -20.60 3.29
C LEU A 115 7.01 -20.52 4.78
N ALA A 116 6.34 -19.64 5.53
CA ALA A 116 6.46 -19.66 6.98
C ALA A 116 5.81 -20.94 7.52
N ASP A 117 6.48 -21.59 8.48
CA ASP A 117 5.91 -22.70 9.23
C ASP A 117 4.79 -22.13 10.10
N ARG A 118 3.59 -22.71 10.02
CA ARG A 118 2.45 -22.33 10.86
C ARG A 118 2.67 -22.79 12.29
#